data_AF-A0A845JSX7-F1
#
_entry.id   AF-A0A845JSX7-F1
#
_cell.length_a   1.000
_cell.length_b   1.000
_cell.length_c   1.000
_cell.angle_alpha   90.00
_cell.angle_beta   90.00
_cell.angle_gamma   90.00
#
_symmetry.space_group_name_H-M   'P 1'
#
loop_
_entity.id
_entity.type
_entity.pdbx_description
1 polymer ?
#
loop_
_entity_poly.entity_id
_entity_poly.type
_entity_poly.pdbx_seq_one_letter_code
_entity_poly.pdbx_strand_id
1 'polypeptide(L)'
;MRYLVTTLVVAFLSSPFPALADSGYEYKLYKNSENYGIVVFPKKFMFEELENYLLSIPFEFAESGEAVMRHGTKNENATYMMPMEVQKRLSIEKFVVIQILDSMSMLVGVYDPEWGLTLPSAIVEMETIRQNIPKTLNVFRGPNRRRQTHLKLQKKLYHANFSSRPKYNIMSNRVTYSN
;
A
#
# COMPACT_ATOMS: atom_id res chain seq x y z
N MET A 1 -30.69 32.88 61.98
CA MET A 1 -29.95 33.46 60.83
C MET A 1 -29.11 32.35 60.22
N ARG A 2 -29.31 32.12 58.92
CA ARG A 2 -28.80 31.02 58.10
C ARG A 2 -27.28 31.14 57.92
N TYR A 3 -26.52 30.08 58.15
CA TYR A 3 -25.16 29.94 57.63
C TYR A 3 -25.19 28.94 56.47
N LEU A 4 -24.87 29.46 55.29
CA LEU A 4 -24.86 28.76 54.01
C LEU A 4 -23.67 27.80 53.96
N VAL A 5 -23.93 26.50 53.79
CA VAL A 5 -22.89 25.52 53.45
C VAL A 5 -22.49 25.76 51.99
N THR A 6 -21.25 26.18 51.77
CA THR A 6 -20.69 26.38 50.42
C THR A 6 -20.05 25.08 49.97
N THR A 7 -20.71 24.31 49.10
CA THR A 7 -20.16 23.09 48.53
C THR A 7 -19.36 23.43 47.27
N LEU A 8 -18.04 23.38 47.34
CA LEU A 8 -17.15 23.52 46.19
C LEU A 8 -17.01 22.16 45.50
N VAL A 9 -17.78 21.89 44.44
CA VAL A 9 -17.59 20.71 43.59
C VAL A 9 -16.58 21.07 42.50
N VAL A 10 -15.32 20.69 42.70
CA VAL A 10 -14.32 20.73 41.64
C VAL A 10 -14.49 19.48 40.79
N ALA A 11 -15.23 19.59 39.70
CA ALA A 11 -15.28 18.55 38.69
C ALA A 11 -13.98 18.60 37.86
N PHE A 12 -13.02 17.74 38.19
CA PHE A 12 -11.92 17.43 37.28
C PHE A 12 -12.49 16.65 36.08
N LEU A 13 -12.93 17.37 35.06
CA LEU A 13 -13.15 16.83 33.72
C LEU A 13 -11.80 16.50 33.09
N SER A 14 -11.15 15.44 33.54
CA SER A 14 -10.09 14.79 32.76
C SER A 14 -10.75 13.82 31.76
N SER A 15 -11.43 14.37 30.75
CA SER A 15 -11.68 13.58 29.56
C SER A 15 -10.31 13.27 28.94
N PRO A 16 -9.91 12.01 28.76
CA PRO A 16 -8.82 11.71 27.85
C PRO A 16 -9.35 12.12 26.48
N PHE A 17 -8.92 13.27 25.96
CA PHE A 17 -8.99 13.50 24.53
C PHE A 17 -8.18 12.35 23.92
N PRO A 18 -8.78 11.40 23.16
CA PRO A 18 -7.94 10.60 22.30
C PRO A 18 -7.25 11.63 21.40
N ALA A 19 -5.91 11.65 21.44
CA ALA A 19 -5.13 12.38 20.48
C ALA A 19 -5.46 11.79 19.10
N LEU A 20 -6.47 12.36 18.44
CA LEU A 20 -6.77 12.13 17.05
C LEU A 20 -5.61 12.73 16.26
N ALA A 21 -4.56 11.95 16.07
CA ALA A 21 -3.67 12.13 14.92
C ALA A 21 -4.45 11.70 13.68
N ASP A 22 -5.50 12.46 13.36
CA ASP A 22 -6.35 12.33 12.19
C ASP A 22 -5.63 12.94 11.00
N SER A 23 -4.62 12.23 10.50
CA SER A 23 -4.08 12.50 9.17
C SER A 23 -4.85 11.73 8.10
N GLY A 24 -6.11 11.33 8.40
CA GLY A 24 -6.86 10.21 7.83
C GLY A 24 -6.76 10.08 6.32
N TYR A 25 -5.80 9.29 5.84
CA TYR A 25 -5.76 8.95 4.43
C TYR A 25 -6.93 8.02 4.13
N GLU A 26 -7.78 8.37 3.18
CA GLU A 26 -8.79 7.43 2.70
C GLU A 26 -8.16 6.40 1.74
N TYR A 27 -8.66 5.17 1.78
CA TYR A 27 -8.34 4.13 0.81
C TYR A 27 -9.52 3.85 -0.12
N LYS A 28 -9.22 3.23 -1.26
CA LYS A 28 -10.16 2.59 -2.17
C LYS A 28 -9.74 1.13 -2.35
N LEU A 29 -10.65 0.19 -2.12
CA LEU A 29 -10.39 -1.23 -2.19
C LEU A 29 -11.13 -1.85 -3.37
N TYR A 30 -10.39 -2.64 -4.14
CA TYR A 30 -10.92 -3.49 -5.18
C TYR A 30 -10.69 -4.95 -4.82
N LYS A 31 -11.64 -5.82 -5.20
CA LYS A 31 -11.58 -7.25 -4.90
C LYS A 31 -11.94 -8.05 -6.16
N ASN A 32 -11.30 -9.21 -6.34
CA ASN A 32 -11.67 -10.16 -7.38
C ASN A 32 -12.42 -11.39 -6.83
N SER A 33 -12.89 -12.25 -7.73
CA SER A 33 -13.60 -13.50 -7.41
C SER A 33 -12.74 -14.56 -6.70
N GLU A 34 -11.42 -14.40 -6.71
CA GLU A 34 -10.46 -15.25 -5.99
C GLU A 34 -10.17 -14.76 -4.56
N ASN A 35 -10.84 -13.69 -4.13
CA ASN A 35 -10.62 -12.98 -2.86
C ASN A 35 -9.24 -12.32 -2.72
N TYR A 36 -8.60 -11.97 -3.82
CA TYR A 36 -7.44 -11.09 -3.82
C TYR A 36 -7.89 -9.63 -3.80
N GLY A 37 -7.14 -8.78 -3.09
CA GLY A 37 -7.40 -7.35 -2.97
C GLY A 37 -6.40 -6.48 -3.73
N ILE A 38 -6.83 -5.29 -4.12
CA ILE A 38 -5.96 -4.16 -4.47
C ILE A 38 -6.42 -2.96 -3.64
N VAL A 39 -5.57 -2.51 -2.73
CA VAL A 39 -5.79 -1.33 -1.89
C VAL A 39 -5.05 -0.16 -2.50
N VAL A 40 -5.75 0.93 -2.78
CA VAL A 40 -5.17 2.17 -3.29
C VAL A 40 -5.35 3.27 -2.26
N PHE A 41 -4.27 4.01 -1.96
CA PHE A 41 -4.33 5.19 -1.11
C PHE A 41 -3.23 6.19 -1.54
N PRO A 42 -3.32 7.48 -1.18
CA PRO A 42 -4.52 8.17 -0.74
C PRO A 42 -5.55 8.23 -1.88
N LYS A 43 -6.81 7.91 -1.58
CA LYS A 43 -7.91 7.94 -2.55
C LYS A 43 -8.06 9.28 -3.26
N LYS A 44 -7.76 10.39 -2.59
CA LYS A 44 -7.81 11.75 -3.16
C LYS A 44 -6.89 11.97 -4.37
N PHE A 45 -5.86 11.13 -4.54
CA PHE A 45 -4.93 11.19 -5.66
C PHE A 45 -5.21 10.14 -6.73
N MET A 46 -6.30 9.38 -6.60
CA MET A 46 -6.73 8.44 -7.61
C MET A 46 -6.96 9.17 -8.94
N PHE A 47 -6.31 8.69 -9.99
CA PHE A 47 -6.42 9.25 -11.34
C PHE A 47 -7.07 8.25 -12.29
N GLU A 48 -7.72 8.77 -13.33
CA GLU A 48 -8.60 8.01 -14.21
C GLU A 48 -7.90 6.83 -14.89
N GLU A 49 -6.65 6.99 -15.33
CA GLU A 49 -5.91 5.92 -16.01
C GLU A 49 -5.69 4.70 -15.11
N LEU A 50 -5.37 4.90 -13.82
CA LEU A 50 -5.23 3.82 -12.86
C LEU A 50 -6.59 3.18 -12.57
N GLU A 51 -7.62 3.99 -12.33
CA GLU A 51 -8.97 3.49 -12.06
C GLU A 51 -9.51 2.64 -13.22
N ASN A 52 -9.44 3.15 -14.44
CA ASN A 52 -9.86 2.46 -15.65
C ASN A 52 -9.10 1.15 -15.84
N TYR A 53 -7.79 1.14 -15.55
CA TYR A 53 -7.01 -0.09 -15.60
C TYR A 53 -7.50 -1.13 -14.57
N LEU A 54 -7.69 -0.73 -13.30
CA LEU A 54 -8.16 -1.64 -12.25
C LEU A 54 -9.54 -2.22 -12.55
N LEU A 55 -10.42 -1.43 -13.18
CA LEU A 55 -11.75 -1.88 -13.63
C LEU A 55 -11.69 -2.72 -14.93
N SER A 56 -10.61 -2.61 -15.72
CA SER A 56 -10.44 -3.40 -16.95
C SER A 56 -9.95 -4.84 -16.70
N ILE A 57 -9.39 -5.09 -15.52
CA ILE A 57 -9.03 -6.43 -15.05
C ILE A 57 -10.19 -7.00 -14.19
N PRO A 58 -10.19 -8.31 -13.85
CA PRO A 58 -11.30 -8.96 -13.11
C PRO A 58 -11.42 -8.52 -11.63
N PHE A 59 -11.40 -7.22 -11.37
CA PHE A 59 -11.52 -6.59 -10.06
C PHE A 59 -12.73 -5.66 -10.08
N GLU A 60 -13.48 -5.69 -8.98
CA GLU A 60 -14.62 -4.82 -8.77
C GLU A 60 -14.35 -3.94 -7.55
N PHE A 61 -14.93 -2.74 -7.55
CA PHE A 61 -14.90 -1.90 -6.36
C PHE A 61 -15.60 -2.62 -5.21
N ALA A 62 -14.92 -2.75 -4.08
CA ALA A 62 -15.44 -3.41 -2.89
C ALA A 62 -15.88 -2.39 -1.83
N GLU A 63 -15.00 -1.47 -1.45
CA GLU A 63 -15.27 -0.49 -0.40
C GLU A 63 -14.27 0.68 -0.42
N SER A 64 -14.59 1.75 0.30
CA SER A 64 -13.69 2.85 0.62
C SER A 64 -13.91 3.26 2.09
N GLY A 65 -12.87 3.76 2.74
CA GLY A 65 -12.94 4.27 4.11
C GLY A 65 -11.60 4.84 4.55
N GLU A 66 -11.44 5.06 5.85
CA GLU A 66 -10.18 5.52 6.42
C GLU A 66 -9.14 4.40 6.44
N ALA A 67 -7.94 4.71 5.96
CA ALA A 67 -6.80 3.82 5.98
C ALA A 67 -6.12 3.89 7.34
N VAL A 68 -5.68 2.74 7.83
CA VAL A 68 -4.96 2.61 9.10
C VAL A 68 -3.53 2.20 8.84
N MET A 69 -2.60 2.78 9.59
CA MET A 69 -1.21 2.33 9.59
C MET A 69 -1.16 0.90 10.11
N ARG A 70 -0.63 -0.02 9.32
CA ARG A 70 -0.50 -1.43 9.69
C ARG A 70 0.87 -1.96 9.34
N HIS A 71 1.32 -2.90 10.16
CA HIS A 71 2.56 -3.63 9.95
C HIS A 71 2.29 -4.93 9.20
N GLY A 72 3.26 -5.37 8.41
CA GLY A 72 3.27 -6.74 7.88
C GLY A 72 3.31 -7.77 9.01
N THR A 73 2.95 -9.02 8.72
CA THR A 73 2.92 -10.11 9.72
C THR A 73 4.25 -10.34 10.45
N LYS A 74 5.37 -9.98 9.81
CA LYS A 74 6.72 -10.06 10.39
C LYS A 74 7.18 -8.79 11.10
N ASN A 75 6.34 -7.75 11.17
CA ASN A 75 6.64 -6.42 11.71
C ASN A 75 7.85 -5.70 11.07
N GLU A 76 8.27 -6.11 9.88
CA GLU A 76 9.43 -5.53 9.19
C GLU A 76 9.08 -4.23 8.44
N ASN A 77 7.86 -4.14 7.93
CA ASN A 77 7.40 -3.03 7.10
C ASN A 77 6.04 -2.53 7.60
N ALA A 78 5.80 -1.22 7.45
CA ALA A 78 4.53 -0.59 7.80
C ALA A 78 4.04 0.34 6.68
N THR A 79 2.74 0.33 6.41
CA THR A 79 2.10 1.27 5.47
C THR A 79 0.64 1.46 5.83
N TYR A 80 -0.01 2.44 5.19
CA TYR A 80 -1.45 2.62 5.28
C TYR A 80 -2.18 1.59 4.42
N MET A 81 -3.23 1.00 4.97
CA MET A 81 -4.06 0.02 4.26
C MET A 81 -5.47 -0.03 4.87
N MET A 82 -6.36 -0.86 4.31
CA MET A 82 -7.69 -1.10 4.87
C MET A 82 -7.61 -1.64 6.32
N PRO A 83 -8.58 -1.31 7.19
CA PRO A 83 -8.68 -1.89 8.53
C PRO A 83 -8.74 -3.43 8.49
N MET A 84 -8.24 -4.06 9.56
CA MET A 84 -8.20 -5.52 9.67
C MET A 84 -9.62 -6.13 9.63
N GLU A 85 -10.59 -5.40 10.17
CA GLU A 85 -12.00 -5.77 10.21
C GLU A 85 -12.58 -5.87 8.80
N VAL A 86 -12.23 -4.92 7.93
CA VAL A 86 -12.63 -4.92 6.51
C VAL A 86 -11.98 -6.10 5.78
N GLN A 87 -10.69 -6.31 6.01
CA GLN A 87 -9.96 -7.44 5.42
C GLN A 87 -10.62 -8.78 5.76
N LYS A 88 -10.95 -9.01 7.04
CA LYS A 88 -11.63 -10.22 7.51
C LYS A 88 -13.04 -10.34 6.94
N ARG A 89 -13.82 -9.27 6.98
CA ARG A 89 -15.21 -9.24 6.47
C ARG A 89 -15.29 -9.61 4.99
N LEU A 90 -14.31 -9.18 4.19
CA LEU A 90 -14.24 -9.44 2.76
C LEU A 90 -13.47 -10.72 2.40
N SER A 91 -12.98 -11.45 3.39
CA SER A 91 -12.15 -12.66 3.24
C SER A 91 -10.91 -12.45 2.35
N ILE A 92 -10.29 -11.28 2.44
CA ILE A 92 -9.10 -10.95 1.63
C ILE A 92 -7.84 -11.40 2.36
N GLU A 93 -7.18 -12.43 1.82
CA GLU A 93 -5.95 -12.97 2.42
C GLU A 93 -4.69 -12.34 1.83
N LYS A 94 -4.68 -12.13 0.51
CA LYS A 94 -3.54 -11.60 -0.25
C LYS A 94 -3.96 -10.35 -1.00
N PHE A 95 -3.14 -9.31 -0.96
CA PHE A 95 -3.49 -8.08 -1.65
C PHE A 95 -2.26 -7.27 -2.07
N VAL A 96 -2.46 -6.49 -3.13
CA VAL A 96 -1.51 -5.46 -3.57
C VAL A 96 -1.86 -4.15 -2.89
N VAL A 97 -0.86 -3.41 -2.47
CA VAL A 97 -1.00 -2.06 -1.91
C VAL A 97 -0.40 -1.09 -2.93
N ILE A 98 -1.16 -0.09 -3.36
CA ILE A 98 -0.71 0.97 -4.25
C ILE A 98 -0.79 2.29 -3.50
N GLN A 99 0.36 2.88 -3.21
CA GLN A 99 0.47 4.21 -2.68
C GLN A 99 0.70 5.20 -3.82
N ILE A 100 -0.21 6.13 -4.01
CA ILE A 100 -0.09 7.19 -5.00
C ILE A 100 0.69 8.34 -4.36
N LEU A 101 1.79 8.74 -5.00
CA LEU A 101 2.57 9.91 -4.61
C LEU A 101 2.08 11.13 -5.40
N ASP A 102 1.88 10.95 -6.71
CA ASP A 102 1.26 11.91 -7.63
C ASP A 102 0.66 11.16 -8.85
N SER A 103 0.26 11.88 -9.90
CA SER A 103 -0.37 11.29 -11.09
C SER A 103 0.56 10.40 -11.93
N MET A 104 1.87 10.48 -11.74
CA MET A 104 2.87 9.75 -12.53
C MET A 104 3.60 8.68 -11.71
N SER A 105 3.61 8.82 -10.38
CA SER A 105 4.48 8.06 -9.50
C SER A 105 3.71 7.36 -8.38
N MET A 106 4.01 6.08 -8.22
CA MET A 106 3.39 5.20 -7.23
C MET A 106 4.44 4.34 -6.52
N LEU A 107 4.16 3.94 -5.28
CA LEU A 107 4.84 2.82 -4.63
C LEU A 107 3.88 1.62 -4.60
N VAL A 108 4.43 0.42 -4.79
CA VAL A 108 3.62 -0.80 -4.81
C VAL A 108 4.15 -1.80 -3.82
N GLY A 109 3.34 -2.11 -2.81
CA GLY A 109 3.56 -3.20 -1.88
C GLY A 109 2.75 -4.43 -2.22
N VAL A 110 3.17 -5.57 -1.68
CA VAL A 110 2.42 -6.82 -1.72
C VAL A 110 2.33 -7.36 -0.31
N TYR A 111 1.11 -7.67 0.13
CA TYR A 111 0.86 -8.41 1.36
C TYR A 111 0.53 -9.86 1.02
N ASP A 112 1.30 -10.76 1.59
CA ASP A 112 1.02 -12.20 1.63
C ASP A 112 1.16 -12.67 3.10
N PRO A 113 0.24 -13.47 3.66
CA PRO A 113 0.35 -13.96 5.03
C PRO A 113 1.67 -14.69 5.33
N GLU A 114 2.24 -15.39 4.35
CA GLU A 114 3.47 -16.17 4.52
C GLU A 114 4.73 -15.29 4.51
N TRP A 115 4.74 -14.25 3.67
CA TRP A 115 5.93 -13.41 3.46
C TRP A 115 5.88 -12.11 4.25
N GLY A 116 4.68 -11.67 4.62
CA GLY A 116 4.40 -10.39 5.22
C GLY A 116 4.13 -9.29 4.20
N LEU A 117 4.19 -8.05 4.68
CA LEU A 117 4.10 -6.88 3.83
C LEU A 117 5.46 -6.62 3.19
N THR A 118 5.49 -6.59 1.87
CA THR A 118 6.60 -6.07 1.09
C THR A 118 6.31 -4.62 0.74
N LEU A 119 7.31 -3.75 0.92
CA LEU A 119 7.29 -2.38 0.43
C LEU A 119 8.60 -2.14 -0.31
N PRO A 120 8.71 -2.56 -1.58
CA PRO A 120 9.87 -2.18 -2.37
C PRO A 120 9.96 -0.65 -2.43
N SER A 121 11.13 -0.10 -2.13
CA SER A 121 11.40 1.36 -2.13
C SER A 121 11.39 1.98 -3.55
N ALA A 122 11.01 1.23 -4.57
CA ALA A 122 11.05 1.66 -5.96
C ALA A 122 9.77 2.42 -6.31
N ILE A 123 9.95 3.66 -6.76
CA ILE A 123 8.89 4.45 -7.39
C ILE A 123 8.65 3.89 -8.79
N VAL A 124 7.39 3.63 -9.11
CA VAL A 124 6.96 3.02 -10.37
C VAL A 124 5.87 3.85 -11.06
N GLU A 125 5.83 3.75 -12.38
CA GLU A 125 4.84 4.40 -13.23
C GLU A 125 3.76 3.40 -13.68
N MET A 126 2.71 3.92 -14.34
CA MET A 126 1.54 3.15 -14.77
C MET A 126 1.88 1.91 -15.64
N GLU A 127 2.87 2.03 -16.52
CA GLU A 127 3.30 0.91 -17.37
C GLU A 127 3.84 -0.27 -16.53
N THR A 128 4.57 0.04 -15.45
CA THR A 128 5.07 -0.98 -14.53
C THR A 128 3.93 -1.65 -13.76
N ILE A 129 2.90 -0.89 -13.37
CA ILE A 129 1.67 -1.43 -12.75
C ILE A 129 1.01 -2.45 -13.67
N ARG A 130 0.78 -2.08 -14.94
CA ARG A 130 0.14 -2.95 -15.95
C ARG A 130 0.87 -4.27 -16.14
N GLN A 131 2.19 -4.23 -16.11
CA GLN A 131 3.02 -5.42 -16.30
C GLN A 131 3.11 -6.28 -15.05
N ASN A 132 3.09 -5.68 -13.85
CA ASN A 132 3.41 -6.39 -12.62
C ASN A 132 2.18 -6.90 -11.86
N ILE A 133 1.02 -6.23 -11.91
CA ILE A 133 -0.18 -6.75 -11.24
C ILE A 133 -0.53 -8.18 -11.72
N PRO A 134 -0.60 -8.48 -13.03
CA PRO A 134 -0.89 -9.84 -13.48
C PRO A 134 0.15 -10.87 -13.02
N LYS A 135 1.43 -10.48 -12.94
CA LYS A 135 2.51 -11.35 -12.44
C LYS A 135 2.33 -11.63 -10.95
N THR A 136 2.02 -10.60 -10.16
CA THR A 136 1.74 -10.75 -8.72
C THR A 136 0.54 -11.65 -8.49
N LEU A 137 -0.54 -11.51 -9.26
CA LEU A 137 -1.70 -12.41 -9.18
C LEU A 137 -1.34 -13.86 -9.52
N ASN A 138 -0.45 -14.08 -10.50
CA ASN A 138 0.05 -15.42 -10.80
C ASN A 138 0.88 -16.00 -9.65
N VAL A 139 1.65 -15.16 -8.95
CA VAL A 139 2.38 -15.56 -7.75
C VAL A 139 1.41 -15.93 -6.62
N PHE A 140 0.35 -15.15 -6.40
CA PHE A 140 -0.69 -15.46 -5.39
C PHE A 140 -1.35 -16.82 -5.61
N ARG A 141 -1.59 -17.19 -6.87
CA ARG A 141 -2.19 -18.48 -7.26
C ARG A 141 -1.23 -19.67 -7.15
N GLY A 142 0.07 -19.41 -7.01
CA GLY A 142 1.11 -20.42 -6.93
C GLY A 142 1.13 -21.36 -8.14
N PRO A 143 1.33 -22.68 -7.95
CA PRO A 143 1.50 -23.64 -9.05
C PRO A 143 0.20 -23.95 -9.83
N ASN A 144 -0.94 -23.32 -9.51
CA ASN A 144 -2.22 -23.60 -10.15
C ASN A 144 -2.30 -23.02 -11.58
N ARG A 145 -1.83 -23.80 -12.58
CA ARG A 145 -1.76 -23.40 -13.99
C ARG A 145 -3.10 -23.00 -14.62
N ARG A 146 -4.24 -23.56 -14.16
CA ARG A 146 -5.56 -23.30 -14.75
C ARG A 146 -6.07 -21.87 -14.52
N ARG A 147 -5.50 -21.14 -13.57
CA ARG A 147 -5.92 -19.78 -13.18
C ARG A 147 -4.91 -18.70 -13.55
N GLN A 148 -3.85 -19.03 -14.29
CA GLN A 148 -2.82 -18.06 -14.63
C GLN A 148 -3.33 -17.01 -15.62
N THR A 149 -3.09 -15.73 -15.32
CA THR A 149 -3.34 -14.62 -16.23
C THR A 149 -2.22 -14.61 -17.28
N HIS A 150 -2.55 -14.97 -18.52
CA HIS A 150 -1.65 -14.80 -19.65
C HIS A 150 -1.57 -13.33 -20.03
N LEU A 151 -0.38 -12.73 -19.93
CA LEU A 151 -0.13 -11.40 -20.47
C LEU A 151 -0.32 -11.45 -22.00
N LYS A 152 -1.42 -10.93 -22.53
CA LYS A 152 -1.48 -10.56 -23.95
C LYS A 152 -0.68 -9.27 -24.10
N LEU A 153 0.65 -9.41 -24.16
CA LEU A 153 1.53 -8.30 -24.51
C LEU A 153 1.19 -7.89 -25.94
N GLN A 154 0.45 -6.79 -26.15
CA GLN A 154 0.48 -6.12 -27.44
C GLN A 154 1.92 -5.67 -27.65
N LYS A 155 2.66 -6.40 -28.49
CA LYS A 155 4.02 -6.07 -28.92
C LYS A 155 3.98 -4.70 -29.60
N LYS A 156 4.19 -3.63 -28.83
CA LYS A 156 4.88 -2.44 -29.33
C LYS A 156 6.26 -2.46 -28.69
N LEU A 157 7.20 -3.08 -29.40
CA LEU A 157 8.62 -3.12 -29.05
C LEU A 157 9.14 -1.69 -28.99
N TYR A 158 9.18 -1.08 -27.80
CA TYR A 158 10.16 -0.05 -27.52
C TYR A 158 11.36 -0.74 -26.90
N HIS A 159 12.49 -0.72 -27.60
CA HIS A 159 13.78 -1.20 -27.11
C HIS A 159 14.20 -0.36 -25.90
N ALA A 160 13.79 -0.75 -24.70
CA ALA A 160 14.39 -0.28 -23.46
C ALA A 160 15.65 -1.13 -23.20
N ASN A 161 16.81 -0.54 -23.47
CA ASN A 161 18.11 -1.10 -23.10
C ASN A 161 18.19 -1.19 -21.57
N PHE A 162 17.90 -2.36 -21.01
CA PHE A 162 18.24 -2.68 -19.63
C PHE A 162 19.76 -2.84 -19.51
N SER A 163 20.44 -1.74 -19.18
CA SER A 163 21.82 -1.79 -18.69
C SER A 163 21.82 -2.38 -17.29
N SER A 164 22.22 -3.64 -17.18
CA SER A 164 22.47 -4.31 -15.91
C SER A 164 23.83 -3.86 -15.36
N ARG A 165 23.80 -3.05 -14.29
CA ARG A 165 24.74 -3.04 -13.14
C ARG A 165 24.60 -1.73 -12.33
N PRO A 166 24.29 -1.78 -11.02
CA PRO A 166 24.63 -0.67 -10.14
C PRO A 166 26.14 -0.71 -9.86
N LYS A 167 26.89 0.27 -10.38
CA LYS A 167 28.27 0.54 -9.94
C LYS A 167 28.21 1.39 -8.68
N TYR A 168 28.50 0.78 -7.52
CA TYR A 168 28.82 1.52 -6.30
C TYR A 168 30.25 2.06 -6.41
N ASN A 169 30.40 3.38 -6.38
CA ASN A 169 31.70 4.05 -6.25
C ASN A 169 32.11 4.05 -4.78
N ILE A 170 33.10 3.24 -4.42
CA ILE A 170 33.81 3.35 -3.14
C ILE A 170 34.91 4.40 -3.33
N MET A 171 34.71 5.62 -2.81
CA MET A 171 35.79 6.61 -2.67
C MET A 171 36.72 6.16 -1.54
N SER A 172 37.89 5.64 -1.91
CA SER A 172 39.01 5.43 -0.98
C SER A 172 39.88 6.69 -0.97
N ASN A 173 39.68 7.58 0.01
CA ASN A 173 40.64 8.65 0.30
C ASN A 173 41.85 8.06 1.04
N ARG A 174 42.93 7.76 0.31
CA ARG A 174 44.26 7.57 0.89
C ARG A 174 44.87 8.94 1.14
N VAL A 175 45.09 9.26 2.41
CA VAL A 175 45.97 10.33 2.86
C VAL A 175 47.42 9.81 2.77
N THR A 176 48.30 10.50 2.06
CA THR A 176 49.74 10.28 2.12
C THR A 176 50.41 11.47 2.80
N TYR A 177 51.08 11.22 3.93
CA TYR A 177 52.06 12.12 4.52
C TYR A 177 53.42 11.88 3.85
N SER A 178 54.10 12.95 3.46
CA SER A 178 55.51 12.94 3.05
C SER A 178 56.36 13.57 4.14
N ASN A 179 57.39 12.85 4.59
CA ASN A 179 58.56 13.44 5.25
C ASN A 179 59.50 14.04 4.20
#